data_AF-A0A2X2BIF0-F1
#
_entry.id   AF-A0A2X2BIF0-F1
#
_cell.length_a   1.000
_cell.length_b   1.000
_cell.length_c   1.000
_cell.angle_alpha   90.00
_cell.angle_beta   90.00
_cell.angle_gamma   90.00
#
_symmetry.space_group_name_H-M   'P 1'
#
loop_
_entity.id
_entity.type
_entity.pdbx_description
1 polymer ?
#
loop_
_entity_poly.entity_id
_entity_poly.type
_entity_poly.pdbx_seq_one_letter_code
_entity_poly.pdbx_strand_id
1 'polypeptide(L)'
;MIEENEQLSLETTQTSIRNENNNLDHHEVILNNYRKKLNDSDYKELFINTVPIDVEKLHLEATNKDFHSLAQTAHRLKGVFAMLDLEYLRENCEYLEDDIKNHNELEIKERINQLDKWIRQLL
;
A
#
# COMPACT_ATOMS: atom_id res chain seq x y z
N MET A 1 66.18 -9.06 11.74
CA MET A 1 65.82 -9.47 13.12
C MET A 1 65.26 -8.25 13.79
N ILE A 2 63.99 -8.35 14.24
CA ILE A 2 63.36 -7.54 15.30
C ILE A 2 63.07 -6.08 14.85
N GLU A 3 61.87 -5.50 14.94
CA GLU A 3 60.71 -5.68 15.81
C GLU A 3 59.46 -5.10 15.13
N GLU A 4 58.29 -5.63 15.49
CA GLU A 4 56.96 -5.08 15.19
C GLU A 4 56.80 -3.67 15.78
N ASN A 5 56.15 -2.75 15.07
CA ASN A 5 55.19 -1.87 15.74
C ASN A 5 54.14 -1.30 14.78
N GLU A 6 52.92 -1.45 15.23
CA GLU A 6 51.65 -1.10 14.62
C GLU A 6 51.40 0.41 14.74
N GLN A 7 51.20 1.11 13.61
CA GLN A 7 50.57 2.43 13.61
C GLN A 7 49.48 2.52 12.54
N LEU A 8 48.26 2.43 13.06
CA LEU A 8 46.99 2.76 12.47
C LEU A 8 46.95 4.23 11.98
N SER A 9 46.76 4.47 10.68
CA SER A 9 46.03 5.63 10.15
C SER A 9 45.66 5.45 8.68
N LEU A 10 44.35 5.27 8.47
CA LEU A 10 43.46 6.00 7.54
C LEU A 10 44.08 6.58 6.25
N GLU A 11 43.39 6.30 5.12
CA GLU A 11 43.55 6.79 3.73
C GLU A 11 43.97 5.61 2.82
N THR A 12 43.21 5.11 1.83
CA THR A 12 42.23 5.73 0.95
C THR A 12 41.40 4.59 0.33
N THR A 13 40.14 4.42 0.71
CA THR A 13 39.23 3.47 0.05
C THR A 13 38.76 4.09 -1.26
N GLN A 14 39.54 3.91 -2.33
CA GLN A 14 39.12 4.27 -3.68
C GLN A 14 39.49 3.16 -4.64
N THR A 15 38.57 2.23 -4.83
CA THR A 15 38.38 1.53 -6.11
C THR A 15 36.92 1.14 -6.22
N SER A 16 36.15 2.18 -6.57
CA SER A 16 34.93 2.18 -7.37
C SER A 16 34.59 0.82 -8.01
N ILE A 17 33.69 0.08 -7.39
CA ILE A 17 32.69 -0.72 -8.12
C ILE A 17 31.36 -0.09 -7.76
N ARG A 18 30.95 0.80 -8.65
CA ARG A 18 29.73 1.59 -8.60
C ARG A 18 28.55 0.66 -8.87
N ASN A 19 28.01 0.04 -7.82
CA ASN A 19 26.69 -0.59 -7.84
C ASN A 19 25.65 0.51 -7.56
N GLU A 20 25.50 1.44 -8.49
CA GLU A 20 24.26 2.21 -8.61
C GLU A 20 23.24 1.30 -9.31
N ASN A 21 21.98 1.33 -8.86
CA ASN A 21 20.80 0.59 -9.35
C ASN A 21 20.43 -0.65 -8.53
N ASN A 22 19.64 -0.45 -7.47
CA ASN A 22 18.47 -1.26 -7.07
C ASN A 22 17.95 -0.75 -5.71
N ASN A 23 17.46 0.49 -5.67
CA ASN A 23 16.58 0.93 -4.60
C ASN A 23 15.22 1.22 -5.23
N LEU A 24 14.57 0.16 -5.74
CA LEU A 24 13.15 0.24 -6.08
C LEU A 24 12.44 0.46 -4.75
N ASP A 25 11.81 1.63 -4.63
CA ASP A 25 10.99 1.99 -3.48
C ASP A 25 10.00 0.85 -3.19
N HIS A 26 9.93 0.42 -1.93
CA HIS A 26 9.15 -0.77 -1.53
C HIS A 26 7.68 -0.68 -2.00
N HIS A 27 7.15 0.55 -2.05
CA HIS A 27 5.83 0.84 -2.58
C HIS A 27 5.71 0.60 -4.10
N GLU A 28 6.70 0.98 -4.90
CA GLU A 28 6.73 0.69 -6.34
C GLU A 28 6.82 -0.81 -6.64
N VAL A 29 7.53 -1.58 -5.79
CA VAL A 29 7.57 -3.05 -5.90
C VAL A 29 6.19 -3.65 -5.66
N ILE A 30 5.48 -3.21 -4.61
CA ILE A 30 4.12 -3.69 -4.31
C ILE A 30 3.16 -3.31 -5.44
N LEU A 31 3.18 -2.05 -5.90
CA LEU A 31 2.32 -1.59 -6.98
C LEU A 31 2.50 -2.43 -8.24
N ASN A 32 3.74 -2.71 -8.65
CA ASN A 32 4.01 -3.51 -9.84
C ASN A 32 3.56 -4.97 -9.68
N ASN A 33 3.68 -5.54 -8.48
CA ASN A 33 3.12 -6.86 -8.18
C ASN A 33 1.59 -6.84 -8.32
N TYR A 34 0.92 -5.84 -7.75
CA TYR A 34 -0.54 -5.71 -7.81
C TYR A 34 -1.05 -5.48 -9.22
N ARG A 35 -0.36 -4.65 -10.02
CA ARG A 35 -0.67 -4.48 -11.45
C ARG A 35 -0.56 -5.80 -12.19
N LYS A 36 0.46 -6.60 -11.91
CA LYS A 36 0.63 -7.93 -12.52
C LYS A 36 -0.53 -8.85 -12.12
N LYS A 37 -0.82 -8.98 -10.83
CA LYS A 37 -1.94 -9.79 -10.31
C LYS A 37 -3.28 -9.38 -10.94
N LEU A 38 -3.52 -8.08 -11.07
CA LEU A 38 -4.73 -7.55 -11.69
C LEU A 38 -4.77 -7.83 -13.20
N ASN A 39 -3.66 -7.63 -13.92
CA ASN A 39 -3.57 -7.87 -15.37
C ASN A 39 -3.73 -9.34 -15.75
N ASP A 40 -3.23 -10.24 -14.90
CA ASP A 40 -3.31 -11.69 -15.10
C ASP A 40 -4.67 -12.27 -14.64
N SER A 41 -5.58 -11.43 -14.10
CA SER A 41 -6.87 -11.84 -13.54
C SER A 41 -8.04 -11.52 -14.47
N ASP A 42 -8.98 -12.46 -14.60
CA ASP A 42 -10.26 -12.26 -15.28
C ASP A 42 -11.15 -11.23 -14.55
N TYR A 43 -10.82 -10.85 -13.31
CA TYR A 43 -11.55 -9.86 -12.52
C TYR A 43 -11.15 -8.41 -12.83
N LYS A 44 -10.18 -8.18 -13.73
CA LYS A 44 -9.68 -6.83 -14.03
C LYS A 44 -10.79 -5.85 -14.43
N GLU A 45 -11.66 -6.24 -15.34
CA GLU A 45 -12.73 -5.36 -15.83
C GLU A 45 -13.71 -5.02 -14.69
N LEU A 46 -14.09 -6.01 -13.88
CA LEU A 46 -14.94 -5.80 -12.71
C LEU A 46 -14.27 -4.86 -11.71
N PHE A 47 -12.97 -5.03 -11.46
CA PHE A 47 -12.20 -4.19 -10.55
C PHE A 47 -12.22 -2.72 -10.99
N ILE A 48 -11.88 -2.45 -12.26
CA ILE A 48 -11.83 -1.11 -12.85
C ILE A 48 -13.21 -0.43 -12.76
N ASN A 49 -14.29 -1.19 -12.97
CA ASN A 49 -15.64 -0.66 -12.98
C ASN A 49 -16.27 -0.49 -11.60
N THR A 50 -15.78 -1.18 -10.56
CA THR A 50 -16.45 -1.20 -9.23
C THR A 50 -15.62 -0.56 -8.13
N VAL A 51 -14.30 -0.78 -8.09
CA VAL A 51 -13.46 -0.31 -6.98
C VAL A 51 -13.38 1.21 -6.89
N PRO A 52 -13.19 1.97 -7.99
CA PRO A 52 -13.22 3.44 -7.91
C PRO A 52 -14.56 3.99 -7.40
N ILE A 53 -15.67 3.38 -7.81
CA ILE A 53 -17.01 3.76 -7.35
C ILE A 53 -17.16 3.52 -5.85
N ASP A 54 -16.66 2.39 -5.37
CA ASP A 54 -16.73 2.06 -3.94
C ASP A 54 -15.80 2.94 -3.09
N VAL A 55 -14.63 3.32 -3.59
CA VAL A 55 -13.77 4.32 -2.92
C VAL A 55 -14.44 5.69 -2.83
N GLU A 56 -15.13 6.13 -3.89
CA GLU A 56 -15.93 7.37 -3.85
C GLU A 56 -17.06 7.29 -2.82
N LYS A 57 -17.75 6.14 -2.73
CA LYS A 57 -18.76 5.89 -1.70
C LYS A 57 -18.18 5.97 -0.30
N LEU A 58 -16.99 5.41 -0.04
CA LEU A 58 -16.33 5.53 1.27
C LEU A 58 -16.18 7.01 1.67
N HIS A 59 -15.72 7.87 0.76
CA HIS A 59 -15.61 9.31 1.03
C HIS A 59 -16.95 9.95 1.36
N LEU A 60 -18.00 9.63 0.60
CA LEU A 60 -19.34 10.16 0.82
C LEU A 60 -19.94 9.70 2.15
N GLU A 61 -19.87 8.40 2.43
CA GLU A 61 -20.39 7.76 3.64
C GLU A 61 -19.67 8.28 4.89
N ALA A 62 -18.34 8.44 4.83
CA ALA A 62 -17.56 9.04 5.91
C ALA A 62 -17.92 10.52 6.13
N THR A 63 -18.12 11.29 5.05
CA THR A 63 -18.55 12.71 5.15
C THR A 63 -19.93 12.84 5.79
N ASN A 64 -20.84 11.93 5.46
CA ASN A 64 -22.19 11.89 6.02
C ASN A 64 -22.26 11.25 7.42
N LYS A 65 -21.14 10.73 7.94
CA LYS A 65 -21.08 9.93 9.18
C LYS A 65 -22.00 8.71 9.16
N ASP A 66 -22.25 8.16 7.97
CA ASP A 66 -23.00 6.92 7.80
C ASP A 66 -22.07 5.71 8.00
N PHE A 67 -21.74 5.44 9.25
CA PHE A 67 -20.83 4.35 9.63
C PHE A 67 -21.36 2.95 9.25
N HIS A 68 -22.68 2.79 9.10
CA HIS A 68 -23.26 1.53 8.70
C HIS A 68 -22.95 1.22 7.23
N SER A 69 -23.28 2.15 6.34
CA SER A 69 -22.97 2.02 4.91
C SER A 69 -21.46 1.97 4.68
N LEU A 70 -20.70 2.79 5.42
CA LEU A 70 -19.24 2.80 5.36
C LEU A 70 -18.63 1.44 5.69
N ALA A 71 -19.10 0.78 6.75
CA ALA A 71 -18.64 -0.57 7.09
C ALA A 71 -18.97 -1.60 6.00
N GLN A 72 -20.15 -1.51 5.38
CA GLN A 72 -20.55 -2.41 4.29
C GLN A 72 -19.69 -2.21 3.04
N THR A 73 -19.40 -0.96 2.68
CA THR A 73 -18.54 -0.64 1.53
C THR A 73 -17.09 -1.07 1.81
N ALA A 74 -16.56 -0.83 3.01
CA ALA A 74 -15.23 -1.31 3.41
C ALA A 74 -15.13 -2.85 3.35
N HIS A 75 -16.16 -3.55 3.83
CA HIS A 75 -16.22 -5.01 3.79
C HIS A 75 -16.24 -5.57 2.37
N ARG A 76 -16.98 -4.92 1.47
CA ARG A 76 -17.03 -5.29 0.05
C ARG A 76 -15.64 -5.13 -0.60
N LEU A 77 -14.97 -4.01 -0.37
CA LEU A 77 -13.61 -3.77 -0.87
C LEU A 77 -12.61 -4.78 -0.32
N LYS A 78 -12.69 -5.13 0.98
CA LYS A 78 -11.87 -6.19 1.59
C LYS A 78 -11.99 -7.51 0.83
N GLY A 79 -13.22 -7.90 0.47
CA GLY A 79 -13.48 -9.12 -0.31
C GLY A 79 -12.86 -9.08 -1.70
N VAL A 80 -12.99 -7.96 -2.41
CA VAL A 80 -12.38 -7.76 -3.74
C VAL A 80 -10.86 -7.84 -3.66
N PHE A 81 -10.25 -7.16 -2.68
CA PHE A 81 -8.80 -7.17 -2.50
C PHE A 81 -8.26 -8.55 -2.08
N ALA A 82 -8.99 -9.28 -1.24
CA ALA A 82 -8.65 -10.66 -0.90
C ALA A 82 -8.70 -11.59 -2.13
N MET A 83 -9.70 -11.43 -2.99
CA MET A 83 -9.85 -12.26 -4.19
C MET A 83 -8.72 -12.06 -5.22
N LEU A 84 -8.16 -10.86 -5.26
CA LEU A 84 -7.02 -10.49 -6.12
C LEU A 84 -5.66 -10.63 -5.44
N ASP A 85 -5.63 -11.13 -4.19
CA ASP A 85 -4.42 -11.27 -3.38
C ASP A 85 -3.66 -9.92 -3.21
N LEU A 86 -4.40 -8.83 -3.01
CA LEU A 86 -3.89 -7.47 -2.78
C LEU A 86 -3.76 -7.22 -1.27
N GLU A 87 -2.84 -7.94 -0.63
CA GLU A 87 -2.74 -8.08 0.83
C GLU A 87 -2.75 -6.76 1.61
N TYR A 88 -1.93 -5.78 1.22
CA TYR A 88 -1.86 -4.47 1.87
C TYR A 88 -3.19 -3.72 1.81
N LEU A 89 -3.89 -3.78 0.67
CA LEU A 89 -5.20 -3.12 0.52
C LEU A 89 -6.28 -3.85 1.32
N ARG A 90 -6.24 -5.18 1.36
CA ARG A 90 -7.12 -6.00 2.21
C ARG A 90 -6.95 -5.63 3.69
N GLU A 91 -5.70 -5.59 4.17
CA GLU A 91 -5.39 -5.20 5.55
C GLU A 91 -5.82 -3.76 5.85
N ASN A 92 -5.64 -2.84 4.90
CA ASN A 92 -6.13 -1.47 5.06
C ASN A 92 -7.65 -1.43 5.28
N CYS A 93 -8.43 -2.26 4.56
CA CYS A 93 -9.86 -2.40 4.81
C CYS A 93 -10.19 -3.03 6.17
N GLU A 94 -9.38 -3.95 6.69
CA GLU A 94 -9.55 -4.51 8.04
C GLU A 94 -9.35 -3.43 9.11
N TYR A 95 -8.29 -2.64 9.00
CA TYR A 95 -8.07 -1.50 9.89
C TYR A 95 -9.17 -0.44 9.77
N LEU A 96 -9.67 -0.20 8.56
CA LEU A 96 -10.79 0.71 8.33
C LEU A 96 -12.06 0.21 9.04
N GLU A 97 -12.39 -1.09 8.93
CA GLU A 97 -13.51 -1.69 9.66
C GLU A 97 -13.37 -1.51 11.19
N ASP A 98 -12.15 -1.65 11.71
CA ASP A 98 -11.89 -1.47 13.14
C ASP A 98 -11.98 -0.01 13.60
N ASP A 99 -11.51 0.96 12.81
CA ASP A 99 -11.70 2.37 13.13
C ASP A 99 -13.16 2.79 13.08
N ILE A 100 -13.95 2.22 12.16
CA ILE A 100 -15.39 2.44 12.09
C ILE A 100 -16.06 1.95 13.37
N LYS A 101 -15.72 0.76 13.85
CA LYS A 101 -16.24 0.23 15.13
C LYS A 101 -15.87 1.11 16.32
N ASN A 102 -14.68 1.71 16.28
CA ASN A 102 -14.17 2.60 17.33
C ASN A 102 -14.55 4.07 17.13
N HIS A 103 -15.32 4.41 16.09
CA HIS A 103 -15.68 5.78 15.71
C HIS A 103 -14.48 6.75 15.58
N ASN A 104 -13.34 6.25 15.09
CA ASN A 104 -12.12 7.04 14.94
C ASN A 104 -12.13 7.83 13.63
N GLU A 105 -12.89 8.93 13.59
CA GLU A 105 -13.12 9.73 12.37
C GLU A 105 -11.83 10.18 11.65
N LEU A 106 -10.76 10.48 12.41
CA LEU A 106 -9.48 10.90 11.83
C LEU A 106 -8.80 9.76 11.08
N GLU A 107 -8.70 8.58 11.72
CA GLU A 107 -8.08 7.41 11.11
C GLU A 107 -8.91 6.87 9.94
N ILE A 108 -10.24 6.89 10.05
CA ILE A 108 -11.15 6.56 8.94
C ILE A 108 -10.81 7.41 7.71
N LYS A 109 -10.73 8.73 7.88
CA LYS A 109 -10.44 9.65 6.77
C LYS A 109 -9.06 9.39 6.19
N GLU A 110 -8.05 9.16 7.03
CA GLU A 110 -6.69 8.90 6.59
C GLU A 110 -6.59 7.59 5.79
N ARG A 111 -7.22 6.51 6.25
CA ARG A 111 -7.24 5.24 5.52
C ARG A 111 -7.98 5.33 4.19
N ILE A 112 -9.12 6.02 4.14
CA ILE A 112 -9.84 6.22 2.87
C ILE A 112 -8.96 7.01 1.88
N ASN A 113 -8.26 8.06 2.34
CA ASN A 113 -7.33 8.82 1.48
C ASN A 113 -6.16 7.96 0.99
N GLN A 114 -5.64 7.08 1.84
CA GLN A 114 -4.56 6.15 1.45
C GLN A 114 -5.06 5.16 0.41
N LEU A 115 -6.24 4.55 0.61
CA LEU A 115 -6.88 3.68 -0.38
C LEU A 115 -7.06 4.41 -1.72
N ASP A 116 -7.61 5.62 -1.72
CA ASP A 116 -7.80 6.40 -2.96
C ASP A 116 -6.48 6.62 -3.72
N LYS A 117 -5.41 7.02 -3.01
CA LYS A 117 -4.09 7.19 -3.63
C LYS A 117 -3.57 5.89 -4.26
N TRP A 118 -3.68 4.77 -3.54
CA TRP A 118 -3.23 3.47 -4.04
C TRP A 118 -4.04 3.03 -5.27
N ILE A 119 -5.37 3.18 -5.23
CA ILE A 119 -6.23 2.81 -6.36
C ILE A 119 -5.93 3.69 -7.59
N ARG A 120 -5.73 4.99 -7.42
CA ARG A 120 -5.32 5.90 -8.51
C ARG A 120 -3.97 5.57 -9.12
N GLN A 121 -3.06 4.98 -8.35
CA GLN A 121 -1.75 4.55 -8.87
C GLN A 121 -1.81 3.17 -9.51
N LEU A 122 -2.74 2.31 -9.06
CA LEU A 122 -2.90 0.96 -9.60
C LEU A 122 -3.54 0.97 -11.00
N LEU A 123 -4.44 1.92 -11.26
CA LEU A 123 -5.19 2.10 -12.51
C LEU A 123 -4.49 3.06 -13.47
#